data_AF-A0A7X9PDV9-F1
#
_entry.id   AF-A0A7X9PDV9-F1
#
_cell.length_a   1.000
_cell.length_b   1.000
_cell.length_c   1.000
_cell.angle_alpha   90.00
_cell.angle_beta   90.00
_cell.angle_gamma   90.00
#
_symmetry.space_group_name_H-M   'P 1'
#
loop_
_entity.id
_entity.type
_entity.pdbx_description
1 polymer ?
#
loop_
_entity_poly.entity_id
_entity_poly.type
_entity_poly.pdbx_seq_one_letter_code
_entity_poly.pdbx_strand_id
1 'polypeptide(L)'
;MAKPDTRDLRISEINPENNLFLIAFKKNNRSYKSGYYQNIENFLKYKEISTKPLSSLTVDDVEKYRDDMWKRGVGSKRTDAIISAISTFKKYLITEKSFPDNFLQKIEDLRINDKSLSDKSVIFSREQLFEIRAFNKQHSAFEYVFEVLFQLGVDKKDLIFCIPHNADKARHAFISEKKRIFIKYNNRVNDLFSLNCDEQELKKIITNIDYLYFQKLTNYLREEKNIAIRPKPQQIIYSDIIKSRDYFILRCPNENCNQFVENLAQNWVLVRTDFETDYRLFCNECKGNLL
;
A
#
# COMPACT_ATOMS: atom_id res chain seq x y z
N MET A 1 7.75 6.00 10.74
CA MET A 1 9.16 5.78 10.38
C MET A 1 9.38 6.34 8.98
N ALA A 2 10.45 7.13 8.76
CA ALA A 2 10.84 7.51 7.41
C ALA A 2 10.94 6.24 6.54
N LYS A 3 10.53 6.30 5.26
CA LYS A 3 10.84 5.22 4.32
C LYS A 3 12.35 4.94 4.45
N PRO A 4 12.78 3.68 4.65
CA PRO A 4 14.19 3.35 4.71
C PRO A 4 14.90 3.96 3.51
N ASP A 5 15.69 5.02 3.72
CA ASP A 5 16.48 5.57 2.63
C ASP A 5 17.66 4.64 2.44
N THR A 6 17.57 3.77 1.44
CA THR A 6 18.64 2.84 1.08
C THR A 6 19.52 3.41 -0.03
N ARG A 7 19.34 4.69 -0.43
CA ARG A 7 20.10 5.27 -1.54
C ARG A 7 21.58 5.40 -1.19
N ASP A 8 21.93 5.73 0.05
CA ASP A 8 23.34 5.81 0.50
C ASP A 8 24.03 4.44 0.60
N LEU A 9 23.27 3.34 0.48
CA LEU A 9 23.86 2.01 0.42
C LEU A 9 24.32 1.66 -0.99
N ARG A 10 23.99 2.47 -2.01
CA ARG A 10 24.16 2.11 -3.41
C ARG A 10 25.17 2.99 -4.10
N ILE A 11 25.96 2.38 -4.96
CA ILE A 11 26.77 3.07 -5.97
C ILE A 11 26.00 2.99 -7.30
N SER A 12 26.18 3.97 -8.18
CA SER A 12 25.51 4.06 -9.49
C SER A 12 25.87 2.88 -10.40
N GLU A 13 27.09 2.38 -10.27
CA GLU A 13 27.69 1.40 -11.16
C GLU A 13 27.76 0.02 -10.52
N ILE A 14 27.50 -1.00 -11.34
CA ILE A 14 27.71 -2.41 -11.03
C ILE A 14 29.00 -2.82 -11.73
N ASN A 15 29.82 -3.64 -11.08
CA ASN A 15 30.97 -4.28 -11.71
C ASN A 15 30.59 -4.78 -13.12
N PRO A 16 31.33 -4.40 -14.18
CA PRO A 16 30.95 -4.69 -15.56
C PRO A 16 30.68 -6.18 -15.83
N GLU A 17 31.46 -7.07 -15.24
CA GLU A 17 31.30 -8.52 -15.38
C GLU A 17 29.98 -8.98 -14.74
N ASN A 18 29.68 -8.50 -13.54
CA ASN A 18 28.43 -8.78 -12.84
C ASN A 18 27.21 -8.27 -13.63
N ASN A 19 27.37 -7.12 -14.28
CA ASN A 19 26.31 -6.56 -15.11
C ASN A 19 26.02 -7.42 -16.34
N LEU A 20 27.03 -8.04 -16.95
CA LEU A 20 26.83 -9.00 -18.05
C LEU A 20 26.00 -10.20 -17.60
N PHE A 21 26.28 -10.75 -16.41
CA PHE A 21 25.49 -11.84 -15.84
C PHE A 21 24.03 -11.43 -15.56
N LEU A 22 23.81 -10.22 -15.04
CA LEU A 22 22.48 -9.68 -14.79
C LEU A 22 21.69 -9.47 -16.10
N ILE A 23 22.33 -8.94 -17.14
CA ILE A 23 21.72 -8.75 -18.47
C ILE A 23 21.34 -10.10 -19.06
N ALA A 24 22.24 -11.09 -19.01
CA ALA A 24 21.96 -12.44 -19.49
C ALA A 24 20.80 -13.09 -18.72
N PHE A 25 20.77 -12.94 -17.40
CA PHE A 25 19.67 -13.43 -16.58
C PHE A 25 18.32 -12.81 -16.96
N LYS A 26 18.27 -11.47 -17.10
CA LYS A 26 17.07 -10.74 -17.55
C LYS A 26 16.60 -11.22 -18.93
N LYS A 27 17.52 -11.51 -19.85
CA LYS A 27 17.21 -11.99 -21.21
C LYS A 27 16.60 -13.40 -21.20
N ASN A 28 17.14 -14.29 -20.37
CA ASN A 28 16.79 -15.71 -20.32
C ASN A 28 15.59 -16.01 -19.41
N ASN A 29 15.25 -15.11 -18.49
CA ASN A 29 14.18 -15.33 -17.51
C ASN A 29 13.16 -14.19 -17.53
N ARG A 30 12.40 -14.03 -18.61
CA ARG A 30 11.47 -12.88 -18.83
C ARG A 30 10.15 -12.94 -18.05
N SER A 31 9.89 -14.02 -17.33
CA SER A 31 8.62 -14.24 -16.61
C SER A 31 8.48 -13.44 -15.32
N TYR A 32 9.58 -12.87 -14.80
CA TYR A 32 9.55 -12.14 -13.53
C TYR A 32 9.11 -10.67 -13.71
N LYS A 33 8.45 -10.12 -12.69
CA LYS A 33 8.05 -8.69 -12.66
C LYS A 33 9.29 -7.79 -12.51
N SER A 34 9.19 -6.54 -12.97
CA SER A 34 10.29 -5.54 -12.89
C SER A 34 10.91 -5.40 -11.49
N GLY A 35 10.08 -5.37 -10.44
CA GLY A 35 10.53 -5.28 -9.05
C GLY A 35 11.42 -6.44 -8.59
N TYR A 36 11.29 -7.62 -9.22
CA TYR A 36 12.12 -8.77 -8.93
C TYR A 36 13.57 -8.55 -9.37
N TYR A 37 13.77 -8.12 -10.62
CA TYR A 37 15.11 -7.78 -11.10
C TYR A 37 15.70 -6.60 -10.36
N GLN A 38 14.86 -5.65 -9.95
CA GLN A 38 15.30 -4.52 -9.14
C GLN A 38 15.90 -4.97 -7.81
N ASN A 39 15.41 -6.05 -7.19
CA ASN A 39 16.00 -6.58 -5.95
C ASN A 39 17.43 -7.07 -6.18
N ILE A 40 17.68 -7.81 -7.26
CA ILE A 40 19.01 -8.31 -7.64
C ILE A 40 19.93 -7.13 -7.99
N GLU A 41 19.42 -6.17 -8.76
CA GLU A 41 20.19 -5.00 -9.16
C GLU A 41 20.58 -4.13 -7.96
N ASN A 42 19.69 -3.96 -6.99
CA ASN A 42 19.98 -3.21 -5.77
C ASN A 42 21.04 -3.90 -4.91
N PHE A 43 21.05 -5.23 -4.88
CA PHE A 43 22.08 -6.02 -4.21
C PHE A 43 23.44 -5.85 -4.90
N LEU A 44 23.49 -5.96 -6.23
CA LEU A 44 24.73 -5.76 -6.99
C LEU A 44 25.23 -4.30 -6.96
N LYS A 45 24.36 -3.33 -6.69
CA LYS A 45 24.72 -1.92 -6.47
C LYS A 45 25.12 -1.60 -5.04
N TYR A 46 25.00 -2.55 -4.10
CA TYR A 46 25.39 -2.31 -2.71
C TYR A 46 26.88 -1.95 -2.64
N LYS A 47 27.23 -0.85 -1.96
CA LYS A 47 28.57 -0.23 -1.98
C LYS A 47 29.73 -1.18 -1.66
N GLU A 48 29.47 -2.23 -0.89
CA GLU A 48 30.48 -3.22 -0.51
C GLU A 48 30.59 -4.41 -1.47
N ILE A 49 29.62 -4.52 -2.40
CA ILE A 49 29.52 -5.60 -3.40
C ILE A 49 29.76 -5.06 -4.80
N SER A 50 29.45 -3.79 -5.06
CA SER A 50 29.39 -3.23 -6.41
C SER A 50 30.69 -3.29 -7.19
N THR A 51 31.83 -3.38 -6.53
CA THR A 51 33.14 -3.54 -7.16
C THR A 51 33.64 -4.98 -7.16
N LYS A 52 33.08 -5.85 -6.31
CA LYS A 52 33.51 -7.26 -6.19
C LYS A 52 33.01 -8.10 -7.36
N PRO A 53 33.84 -9.00 -7.94
CA PRO A 53 33.34 -9.97 -8.90
C PRO A 53 32.37 -10.95 -8.21
N LEU A 54 31.30 -11.34 -8.91
CA LEU A 54 30.27 -12.27 -8.38
C LEU A 54 30.90 -13.58 -7.88
N SER A 55 31.95 -14.06 -8.56
CA SER A 55 32.67 -15.29 -8.21
C SER A 55 33.35 -15.25 -6.84
N SER A 56 33.64 -14.06 -6.30
CA SER A 56 34.26 -13.91 -4.99
C SER A 56 33.26 -13.67 -3.85
N LEU A 57 31.96 -13.60 -4.15
CA LEU A 57 30.96 -13.31 -3.13
C LEU A 57 30.73 -14.50 -2.19
N THR A 58 30.58 -14.18 -0.91
CA THR A 58 30.27 -15.15 0.15
C THR A 58 28.86 -14.96 0.70
N VAL A 59 28.39 -15.93 1.50
CA VAL A 59 27.13 -15.81 2.23
C VAL A 59 27.17 -14.63 3.18
N ASP A 60 28.33 -14.36 3.79
CA ASP A 60 28.55 -13.24 4.71
C ASP A 60 28.34 -11.87 4.03
N ASP A 61 28.70 -11.74 2.74
CA ASP A 61 28.40 -10.51 1.98
C ASP A 61 26.88 -10.28 1.87
N VAL A 62 26.11 -11.36 1.67
CA VAL A 62 24.65 -11.28 1.60
C VAL A 62 24.04 -11.04 2.98
N GLU A 63 24.59 -11.67 4.01
CA GLU A 63 24.20 -11.46 5.39
C GLU A 63 24.41 -10.00 5.82
N LYS A 64 25.56 -9.42 5.48
CA LYS A 64 25.85 -8.01 5.75
C LYS A 64 24.88 -7.08 5.04
N TYR A 65 24.55 -7.36 3.78
CA TYR A 65 23.53 -6.60 3.06
C TYR A 65 22.14 -6.71 3.72
N ARG A 66 21.74 -7.91 4.15
CA ARG A 66 20.49 -8.15 4.90
C ARG A 66 20.46 -7.31 6.18
N ASP A 67 21.53 -7.32 6.95
CA ASP A 67 21.62 -6.62 8.23
C ASP A 67 21.59 -5.12 8.07
N ASP A 68 22.25 -4.58 7.06
CA ASP A 68 22.19 -3.14 6.75
C ASP A 68 20.79 -2.71 6.30
N MET A 69 20.09 -3.55 5.54
CA MET A 69 18.70 -3.31 5.18
C MET A 69 17.79 -3.32 6.42
N TRP A 70 18.01 -4.27 7.33
CA TRP A 70 17.28 -4.37 8.59
C TRP A 70 17.52 -3.17 9.51
N LYS A 71 18.78 -2.76 9.70
CA LYS A 71 19.16 -1.56 10.48
C LYS A 71 18.49 -0.29 9.97
N ARG A 72 18.19 -0.22 8.67
CA ARG A 72 17.48 0.92 8.05
C ARG A 72 15.96 0.80 8.10
N GLY A 73 15.41 -0.24 8.72
CA GLY A 73 13.97 -0.43 8.89
C GLY A 73 13.26 -1.08 7.70
N VAL A 74 13.98 -1.82 6.86
CA VAL A 74 13.35 -2.63 5.81
C VAL A 74 12.64 -3.82 6.45
N GLY A 75 11.33 -3.94 6.22
CA GLY A 75 10.51 -5.00 6.81
C GLY A 75 10.87 -6.42 6.32
N SER A 76 10.61 -7.41 7.19
CA SER A 76 11.01 -8.83 7.00
C SER A 76 10.56 -9.43 5.68
N LYS A 77 9.31 -9.20 5.26
CA LYS A 77 8.81 -9.66 3.95
C LYS A 77 9.62 -9.14 2.76
N ARG A 78 10.06 -7.88 2.83
CA ARG A 78 10.85 -7.27 1.75
C ARG A 78 12.26 -7.82 1.76
N THR A 79 12.85 -8.02 2.94
CA THR A 79 14.14 -8.68 3.09
C THR A 79 14.09 -10.11 2.55
N ASP A 80 13.08 -10.90 2.92
CA ASP A 80 12.90 -12.28 2.43
C ASP A 80 12.71 -12.31 0.91
N ALA A 81 11.94 -11.38 0.33
CA ALA A 81 11.76 -11.26 -1.12
C ALA A 81 13.08 -10.92 -1.85
N ILE A 82 13.98 -10.17 -1.22
CA ILE A 82 15.32 -9.90 -1.76
C ILE A 82 16.16 -11.18 -1.70
N ILE A 83 16.19 -11.88 -0.56
CA ILE A 83 16.94 -13.14 -0.41
C ILE A 83 16.48 -14.18 -1.43
N SER A 84 15.17 -14.37 -1.62
CA SER A 84 14.64 -15.28 -2.64
C SER A 84 15.02 -14.88 -4.07
N ALA A 85 15.10 -13.57 -4.36
CA ALA A 85 15.56 -13.10 -5.66
C ALA A 85 17.04 -13.40 -5.90
N ILE A 86 17.90 -13.17 -4.90
CA ILE A 86 19.33 -13.49 -4.96
C ILE A 86 19.54 -15.00 -5.09
N SER A 87 18.80 -15.80 -4.32
CA SER A 87 18.85 -17.26 -4.35
C SER A 87 18.50 -17.84 -5.72
N THR A 88 17.48 -17.30 -6.38
CA THR A 88 17.13 -17.72 -7.75
C THR A 88 18.18 -17.26 -8.77
N PHE A 89 18.71 -16.05 -8.62
CA PHE A 89 19.80 -15.59 -9.48
C PHE A 89 21.05 -16.47 -9.34
N LYS A 90 21.41 -16.84 -8.11
CA LYS A 90 22.44 -17.84 -7.80
C LYS A 90 22.18 -19.17 -8.53
N LYS A 91 20.96 -19.71 -8.48
CA LYS A 91 20.62 -20.97 -9.19
C LYS A 91 20.88 -20.86 -10.69
N TYR A 92 20.55 -19.72 -11.29
CA TYR A 92 20.88 -19.45 -12.70
C TYR A 92 22.40 -19.40 -12.94
N LEU A 93 23.17 -18.75 -12.06
CA LEU A 93 24.63 -18.67 -12.21
C LEU A 93 25.29 -20.06 -12.16
N ILE A 94 24.83 -20.93 -11.26
CA ILE A 94 25.32 -22.32 -11.15
C ILE A 94 24.98 -23.10 -12.42
N THR A 95 23.72 -23.07 -12.86
CA THR A 95 23.24 -23.89 -13.98
C THR A 95 23.71 -23.42 -15.35
N GLU A 96 23.79 -22.10 -15.58
CA GLU A 96 23.96 -21.52 -16.93
C GLU A 96 25.31 -20.80 -17.13
N LYS A 97 26.10 -20.64 -16.06
CA LYS A 97 27.32 -19.80 -16.05
C LYS A 97 28.52 -20.43 -15.34
N SER A 98 28.48 -21.72 -15.06
CA SER A 98 29.62 -22.50 -14.52
C SER A 98 30.13 -22.02 -13.15
N PHE A 99 29.23 -21.50 -12.30
CA PHE A 99 29.58 -21.23 -10.91
C PHE A 99 29.62 -22.53 -10.09
N PRO A 100 30.43 -22.61 -9.03
CA PRO A 100 30.48 -23.78 -8.15
C PRO A 100 29.10 -24.11 -7.54
N ASP A 101 28.78 -25.39 -7.38
CA ASP A 101 27.50 -25.84 -6.78
C ASP A 101 27.27 -25.29 -5.36
N ASN A 102 28.36 -25.06 -4.62
CA ASN A 102 28.34 -24.48 -3.28
C ASN A 102 28.33 -22.94 -3.27
N PHE A 103 28.28 -22.27 -4.43
CA PHE A 103 28.23 -20.81 -4.50
C PHE A 103 27.04 -20.27 -3.69
N LEU A 104 27.29 -19.40 -2.71
CA LEU A 104 26.27 -18.89 -1.78
C LEU A 104 25.38 -20.00 -1.19
N GLN A 105 25.96 -21.12 -0.77
CA GLN A 105 25.23 -22.23 -0.17
C GLN A 105 24.39 -21.75 1.02
N LYS A 106 23.19 -22.30 1.21
CA LYS A 106 22.31 -21.97 2.35
C LYS A 106 21.88 -20.49 2.46
N ILE A 107 21.96 -19.70 1.38
CA ILE A 107 21.48 -18.31 1.37
C ILE A 107 20.01 -18.16 1.81
N GLU A 108 19.16 -19.17 1.60
CA GLU A 108 17.76 -19.17 2.09
C GLU A 108 17.65 -19.17 3.62
N ASP A 109 18.66 -19.66 4.34
CA ASP A 109 18.70 -19.66 5.81
C ASP A 109 18.82 -18.23 6.37
N LEU A 110 19.25 -17.27 5.54
CA LEU A 110 19.30 -15.84 5.89
C LEU A 110 17.92 -15.18 5.91
N ARG A 111 16.85 -15.89 5.51
CA ARG A 111 15.48 -15.38 5.57
C ARG A 111 15.04 -15.25 7.02
N ILE A 112 14.44 -14.10 7.32
CA ILE A 112 13.97 -13.80 8.67
C ILE A 112 12.75 -14.66 8.99
N ASN A 113 11.90 -14.96 7.98
CA ASN A 113 10.72 -15.81 8.12
C ASN A 113 9.82 -15.40 9.29
N ASP A 114 9.72 -14.09 9.54
CA ASP A 114 8.94 -13.55 10.64
C ASP A 114 7.44 -13.75 10.38
N LYS A 115 6.91 -14.87 10.88
CA LYS A 115 5.47 -15.18 10.87
C LYS A 115 4.68 -14.25 11.80
N SER A 116 5.33 -13.54 12.71
CA SER A 116 4.68 -12.67 13.71
C SER A 116 4.18 -11.34 13.16
N LEU A 117 4.55 -11.02 11.91
CA LEU A 117 4.14 -9.82 11.19
C LEU A 117 3.49 -10.19 9.85
N SER A 118 2.44 -11.01 9.89
CA SER A 118 1.40 -10.74 8.92
C SER A 118 0.89 -9.34 9.24
N ASP A 119 1.17 -8.35 8.37
CA ASP A 119 0.40 -7.10 8.24
C ASP A 119 -1.08 -7.42 7.97
N LYS A 120 -1.72 -8.18 8.85
CA LYS A 120 -3.16 -8.34 8.85
C LYS A 120 -3.65 -6.96 9.16
N SER A 121 -4.30 -6.36 8.18
CA SER A 121 -5.05 -5.15 8.41
C SER A 121 -6.05 -5.39 9.52
N VAL A 122 -6.22 -4.38 10.35
CA VAL A 122 -7.23 -4.37 11.40
C VAL A 122 -8.48 -3.67 10.91
N ILE A 123 -9.61 -3.96 11.54
CA ILE A 123 -10.84 -3.18 11.40
C ILE A 123 -10.85 -2.23 12.60
N PHE A 124 -10.96 -0.93 12.35
CA PHE A 124 -11.06 0.06 13.40
C PHE A 124 -12.35 -0.14 14.20
N SER A 125 -12.29 0.01 15.52
CA SER A 125 -13.49 0.12 16.34
C SER A 125 -14.25 1.42 16.02
N ARG A 126 -15.51 1.53 16.46
CA ARG A 126 -16.29 2.77 16.31
C ARG A 126 -15.64 3.95 17.04
N GLU A 127 -15.09 3.71 18.23
CA GLU A 127 -14.34 4.70 19.00
C GLU A 127 -13.09 5.18 18.23
N GLN A 128 -12.33 4.24 17.66
CA GLN A 128 -11.17 4.58 16.82
C GLN A 128 -11.58 5.41 15.61
N LEU A 129 -12.64 5.04 14.89
CA LEU A 129 -13.14 5.82 13.76
C LEU A 129 -13.62 7.21 14.14
N PHE A 130 -14.27 7.35 15.30
CA PHE A 130 -14.69 8.64 15.83
C PHE A 130 -13.49 9.56 16.05
N GLU A 131 -12.44 9.05 16.72
CA GLU A 131 -11.23 9.83 16.98
C GLU A 131 -10.40 10.10 15.71
N ILE A 132 -10.34 9.14 14.77
CA ILE A 132 -9.71 9.36 13.46
C ILE A 132 -10.38 10.53 12.75
N ARG A 133 -11.71 10.59 12.75
CA ARG A 133 -12.45 11.71 12.16
C ARG A 133 -12.22 13.02 12.91
N ALA A 134 -12.18 12.98 14.23
CA ALA A 134 -11.90 14.15 15.04
C ALA A 134 -10.51 14.74 14.71
N PHE A 135 -9.49 13.89 14.56
CA PHE A 135 -8.16 14.28 14.09
C PHE A 135 -8.20 14.91 12.70
N ASN A 136 -8.88 14.27 11.75
CA ASN A 136 -8.90 14.71 10.36
C ASN A 136 -9.61 16.07 10.19
N LYS A 137 -10.66 16.36 10.96
CA LYS A 137 -11.39 17.63 10.93
C LYS A 137 -10.53 18.84 11.34
N GLN A 138 -9.40 18.61 12.01
CA GLN A 138 -8.48 19.70 12.39
C GLN A 138 -7.70 20.25 11.20
N HIS A 139 -7.68 19.52 10.06
CA HIS A 139 -6.89 19.87 8.90
C HIS A 139 -7.61 19.46 7.61
N SER A 140 -8.04 20.44 6.81
CA SER A 140 -8.86 20.19 5.60
C SER A 140 -8.25 19.15 4.65
N ALA A 141 -6.92 19.23 4.42
CA ALA A 141 -6.22 18.24 3.60
C ALA A 141 -6.25 16.81 4.18
N PHE A 142 -6.24 16.64 5.51
CA PHE A 142 -6.36 15.33 6.16
C PHE A 142 -7.79 14.81 6.09
N GLU A 143 -8.79 15.67 6.32
CA GLU A 143 -10.20 15.31 6.10
C GLU A 143 -10.45 14.84 4.67
N TYR A 144 -9.93 15.58 3.69
CA TYR A 144 -10.04 15.21 2.29
C TYR A 144 -9.38 13.84 2.00
N VAL A 145 -8.12 13.65 2.41
CA VAL A 145 -7.40 12.39 2.17
C VAL A 145 -8.08 11.20 2.84
N PHE A 146 -8.56 11.37 4.07
CA PHE A 146 -9.27 10.33 4.79
C PHE A 146 -10.57 9.94 4.11
N GLU A 147 -11.42 10.92 3.80
CA GLU A 147 -12.73 10.64 3.23
C GLU A 147 -12.61 10.08 1.80
N VAL A 148 -11.65 10.53 0.99
CA VAL A 148 -11.40 9.90 -0.31
C VAL A 148 -11.01 8.43 -0.15
N LEU A 149 -10.10 8.11 0.78
CA LEU A 149 -9.70 6.72 1.02
C LEU A 149 -10.85 5.88 1.59
N PHE A 150 -11.52 6.41 2.61
CA PHE A 150 -12.52 5.69 3.38
C PHE A 150 -13.84 5.57 2.64
N GLN A 151 -14.33 6.61 1.98
CA GLN A 151 -15.58 6.57 1.22
C GLN A 151 -15.41 5.80 -0.10
N LEU A 152 -14.37 6.12 -0.87
CA LEU A 152 -14.25 5.63 -2.24
C LEU A 152 -13.52 4.30 -2.34
N GLY A 153 -12.67 3.96 -1.36
CA GLY A 153 -11.89 2.73 -1.39
C GLY A 153 -10.87 2.70 -2.53
N VAL A 154 -10.39 3.87 -2.95
CA VAL A 154 -9.46 3.99 -4.08
C VAL A 154 -8.14 3.29 -3.79
N ASP A 155 -7.57 2.67 -4.82
CA ASP A 155 -6.23 2.11 -4.78
C ASP A 155 -5.22 3.19 -4.37
N LYS A 156 -4.28 2.84 -3.47
CA LYS A 156 -3.26 3.80 -2.99
C LYS A 156 -2.48 4.48 -4.11
N LYS A 157 -2.23 3.78 -5.23
CA LYS A 157 -1.54 4.31 -6.42
C LYS A 157 -2.36 5.35 -7.18
N ASP A 158 -3.68 5.30 -7.08
CA ASP A 158 -4.60 6.12 -7.86
C ASP A 158 -5.10 7.34 -7.06
N LEU A 159 -4.81 7.37 -5.75
CA LEU A 159 -5.09 8.51 -4.87
C LEU A 159 -4.51 9.83 -5.40
N ILE A 160 -3.37 9.79 -6.11
CA ILE A 160 -2.74 10.98 -6.72
C ILE A 160 -3.62 11.63 -7.81
N PHE A 161 -4.58 10.90 -8.37
CA PHE A 161 -5.53 11.43 -9.33
C PHE A 161 -6.79 12.01 -8.66
N CYS A 162 -7.03 11.67 -7.40
CA CYS A 162 -8.20 12.10 -6.63
C CYS A 162 -7.99 13.50 -6.05
N ILE A 163 -7.59 14.48 -6.87
CA ILE A 163 -7.32 15.86 -6.47
C ILE A 163 -8.38 16.76 -7.14
N PRO A 164 -8.83 17.86 -6.51
CA PRO A 164 -9.91 18.69 -7.03
C PRO A 164 -9.75 19.14 -8.50
N HIS A 165 -8.54 19.48 -8.98
CA HIS A 165 -8.33 19.83 -10.39
C HIS A 165 -8.70 18.71 -11.41
N ASN A 166 -8.69 17.44 -11.00
CA ASN A 166 -9.10 16.33 -11.87
C ASN A 166 -10.60 16.01 -11.74
N ALA A 167 -11.33 16.74 -10.88
CA ALA A 167 -12.75 16.49 -10.64
C ALA A 167 -13.60 17.08 -11.76
N ASP A 168 -14.35 16.22 -12.44
CA ASP A 168 -15.50 16.60 -13.24
C ASP A 168 -16.74 16.58 -12.33
N LYS A 169 -17.20 17.77 -11.94
CA LYS A 169 -18.38 17.96 -11.08
C LYS A 169 -19.69 17.55 -11.76
N ALA A 170 -19.79 17.69 -13.07
CA ALA A 170 -21.00 17.28 -13.79
C ALA A 170 -21.13 15.75 -13.81
N ARG A 171 -20.00 15.04 -13.90
CA ARG A 171 -19.97 13.56 -13.93
C ARG A 171 -19.76 12.90 -12.56
N HIS A 172 -19.62 13.69 -11.49
CA HIS A 172 -19.31 13.20 -10.15
C HIS A 172 -18.10 12.23 -10.15
N ALA A 173 -17.04 12.57 -10.87
CA ALA A 173 -15.88 11.70 -11.05
C ALA A 173 -14.55 12.44 -11.14
N PHE A 174 -13.46 11.79 -10.72
CA PHE A 174 -12.10 12.18 -11.08
C PHE A 174 -11.73 11.55 -12.41
N ILE A 175 -11.24 12.36 -13.36
CA ILE A 175 -10.93 11.92 -14.71
C ILE A 175 -9.48 12.26 -15.04
N SER A 176 -8.74 11.28 -15.57
CA SER A 176 -7.44 11.51 -16.19
C SER A 176 -7.38 10.78 -17.53
N GLU A 177 -7.58 11.52 -18.62
CA GLU A 177 -7.56 10.96 -19.98
C GLU A 177 -6.20 10.33 -20.32
N LYS A 178 -5.11 11.00 -19.94
CA LYS A 178 -3.73 10.53 -20.15
C LYS A 178 -3.44 9.19 -19.50
N LYS A 179 -4.13 8.86 -18.41
CA LYS A 179 -3.93 7.63 -17.63
C LYS A 179 -5.14 6.69 -17.69
N ARG A 180 -6.18 7.04 -18.46
CA ARG A 180 -7.46 6.32 -18.56
C ARG A 180 -8.06 6.02 -17.17
N ILE A 181 -7.98 6.98 -16.26
CA ILE A 181 -8.55 6.88 -14.91
C ILE A 181 -9.94 7.50 -14.90
N PHE A 182 -10.90 6.78 -14.34
CA PHE A 182 -12.25 7.25 -14.07
C PHE A 182 -12.68 6.74 -12.69
N ILE A 183 -12.72 7.62 -11.70
CA ILE A 183 -13.07 7.28 -10.31
C ILE A 183 -14.29 8.08 -9.91
N LYS A 184 -15.44 7.42 -9.74
CA LYS A 184 -16.65 8.07 -9.24
C LYS A 184 -16.47 8.46 -7.78
N TYR A 185 -16.98 9.63 -7.40
CA TYR A 185 -17.05 10.06 -6.01
C TYR A 185 -18.49 10.30 -5.56
N ASN A 186 -18.73 10.19 -4.25
CA ASN A 186 -20.04 10.42 -3.66
C ASN A 186 -20.19 11.87 -3.18
N ASN A 187 -21.39 12.23 -2.69
CA ASN A 187 -21.69 13.58 -2.20
C ASN A 187 -20.77 13.99 -1.06
N ARG A 188 -20.40 13.05 -0.16
CA ARG A 188 -19.47 13.35 0.94
C ARG A 188 -18.15 13.89 0.43
N VAL A 189 -17.56 13.29 -0.61
CA VAL A 189 -16.32 13.80 -1.23
C VAL A 189 -16.56 15.08 -2.02
N ASN A 190 -17.71 15.22 -2.70
CA ASN A 190 -18.07 16.45 -3.40
C ASN A 190 -18.12 17.67 -2.46
N ASP A 191 -18.70 17.49 -1.27
CA ASP A 191 -18.81 18.55 -0.26
C ASP A 191 -17.43 19.04 0.18
N LEU A 192 -16.43 18.17 0.20
CA LEU A 192 -15.05 18.53 0.61
C LEU A 192 -14.35 19.43 -0.40
N PHE A 193 -14.83 19.54 -1.65
CA PHE A 193 -14.29 20.51 -2.61
C PHE A 193 -14.49 21.97 -2.17
N SER A 194 -15.42 22.23 -1.25
CA SER A 194 -15.63 23.55 -0.67
C SER A 194 -14.61 23.93 0.40
N LEU A 195 -13.82 22.97 0.91
CA LEU A 195 -12.91 23.18 2.04
C LEU A 195 -11.62 23.94 1.69
N ASN A 196 -11.48 24.48 0.47
CA ASN A 196 -10.32 25.24 0.00
C ASN A 196 -8.97 24.60 0.40
N CYS A 197 -8.82 23.29 0.15
CA CYS A 197 -7.55 22.60 0.41
C CYS A 197 -6.49 23.09 -0.58
N ASP A 198 -5.30 23.42 -0.09
CA ASP A 198 -4.14 23.66 -0.96
C ASP A 198 -3.79 22.37 -1.70
N GLU A 199 -3.91 22.39 -3.02
CA GLU A 199 -3.59 21.23 -3.85
C GLU A 199 -2.12 20.81 -3.78
N GLN A 200 -1.20 21.76 -3.60
CA GLN A 200 0.22 21.44 -3.45
C GLN A 200 0.45 20.65 -2.17
N GLU A 201 -0.21 21.07 -1.09
CA GLU A 201 -0.21 20.36 0.18
C GLU A 201 -0.82 18.97 0.05
N LEU A 202 -1.99 18.84 -0.58
CA LEU A 202 -2.63 17.55 -0.85
C LEU A 202 -1.69 16.60 -1.61
N LYS A 203 -1.05 17.08 -2.69
CA LYS A 203 -0.06 16.30 -3.46
C LYS A 203 1.11 15.84 -2.59
N LYS A 204 1.62 16.72 -1.74
CA LYS A 204 2.72 16.42 -0.80
C LYS A 204 2.31 15.34 0.20
N ILE A 205 1.12 15.48 0.80
CA ILE A 205 0.56 14.50 1.75
C ILE A 205 0.36 13.16 1.05
N ILE A 206 -0.33 13.11 -0.09
CA ILE A 206 -0.62 11.87 -0.82
C ILE A 206 0.67 11.13 -1.20
N THR A 207 1.67 11.85 -1.71
CA THR A 207 2.96 11.26 -2.12
C THR A 207 3.72 10.64 -0.94
N ASN A 208 3.55 11.21 0.26
CA ASN A 208 4.22 10.79 1.48
C ASN A 208 3.25 10.32 2.57
N ILE A 209 2.12 9.71 2.16
CA ILE A 209 0.96 9.47 3.03
C ILE A 209 1.30 8.64 4.26
N ASP A 210 2.23 7.69 4.14
CA ASP A 210 2.65 6.88 5.28
C ASP A 210 3.28 7.73 6.39
N TYR A 211 4.06 8.74 6.04
CA TYR A 211 4.77 9.58 7.00
C TYR A 211 3.96 10.82 7.41
N LEU A 212 3.42 11.54 6.44
CA LEU A 212 2.74 12.81 6.70
C LEU A 212 1.33 12.64 7.26
N TYR A 213 0.70 11.49 7.00
CA TYR A 213 -0.66 11.22 7.43
C TYR A 213 -0.73 10.05 8.43
N PHE A 214 -0.42 8.82 8.01
CA PHE A 214 -0.65 7.65 8.88
C PHE A 214 0.21 7.63 10.14
N GLN A 215 1.46 8.09 10.07
CA GLN A 215 2.29 8.21 11.28
C GLN A 215 1.71 9.24 12.26
N LYS A 216 1.30 10.42 11.78
CA LYS A 216 0.69 11.44 12.64
C LYS A 216 -0.61 10.93 13.28
N LEU A 217 -1.47 10.28 12.48
CA LEU A 217 -2.70 9.69 12.99
C LEU A 217 -2.43 8.59 14.04
N THR A 218 -1.39 7.77 13.83
CA THR A 218 -0.98 6.75 14.80
C THR A 218 -0.54 7.39 16.11
N ASN A 219 0.27 8.45 16.04
CA ASN A 219 0.76 9.16 17.21
C ASN A 219 -0.40 9.83 17.95
N TYR A 220 -1.29 10.52 17.25
CA TYR A 220 -2.49 11.11 17.83
C TYR A 220 -3.30 10.09 18.64
N LEU A 221 -3.64 8.96 18.03
CA LEU A 221 -4.46 7.94 18.71
C LEU A 221 -3.76 7.34 19.93
N ARG A 222 -2.44 7.13 19.86
CA ARG A 222 -1.70 6.51 20.96
C ARG A 222 -1.30 7.48 22.06
N GLU A 223 -0.63 8.55 21.68
CA GLU A 223 0.05 9.47 22.58
C GLU A 223 -0.94 10.47 23.17
N GLU A 224 -1.90 10.95 22.38
CA GLU A 224 -2.89 11.95 22.84
C GLU A 224 -4.18 11.32 23.34
N LYS A 225 -4.66 10.24 22.69
CA LYS A 225 -5.94 9.59 23.04
C LYS A 225 -5.80 8.32 23.86
N ASN A 226 -4.60 7.78 24.01
CA ASN A 226 -4.35 6.50 24.71
C ASN A 226 -5.19 5.33 24.15
N ILE A 227 -5.46 5.33 22.84
CA ILE A 227 -6.21 4.30 22.14
C ILE A 227 -5.24 3.38 21.39
N ALA A 228 -5.21 2.11 21.81
CA ALA A 228 -4.42 1.09 21.15
C ALA A 228 -5.13 0.61 19.86
N ILE A 229 -4.46 0.79 18.72
CA ILE A 229 -4.95 0.30 17.41
C ILE A 229 -4.57 -1.18 17.21
N ARG A 230 -3.40 -1.57 17.74
CA ARG A 230 -2.78 -2.87 17.60
C ARG A 230 -2.08 -3.24 18.92
N PRO A 231 -1.94 -4.53 19.26
CA PRO A 231 -1.27 -4.97 20.50
C PRO A 231 0.20 -4.53 20.59
N LYS A 232 0.86 -4.36 19.43
CA LYS A 232 2.22 -3.84 19.31
C LYS A 232 2.21 -2.44 18.70
N PRO A 233 3.24 -1.61 18.97
CA PRO A 233 3.35 -0.25 18.44
C PRO A 233 3.63 -0.24 16.93
N GLN A 234 2.63 -0.61 16.13
CA GLN A 234 2.66 -0.61 14.68
C GLN A 234 1.91 0.60 14.13
N GLN A 235 2.43 1.17 13.06
CA GLN A 235 1.79 2.28 12.37
C GLN A 235 0.47 1.83 11.73
N ILE A 236 -0.51 2.71 11.69
CA ILE A 236 -1.65 2.58 10.78
C ILE A 236 -1.13 2.47 9.35
N ILE A 237 -1.75 1.63 8.55
CA ILE A 237 -1.45 1.48 7.13
C ILE A 237 -2.72 1.62 6.29
N TYR A 238 -2.53 1.88 4.99
CA TYR A 238 -3.62 1.99 4.02
C TYR A 238 -4.63 0.83 4.10
N SER A 239 -4.16 -0.40 4.26
CA SER A 239 -5.04 -1.57 4.31
C SER A 239 -5.92 -1.61 5.57
N ASP A 240 -5.58 -0.90 6.65
CA ASP A 240 -6.45 -0.74 7.82
C ASP A 240 -7.67 0.11 7.47
N ILE A 241 -7.46 1.20 6.71
CA ILE A 241 -8.55 2.07 6.25
C ILE A 241 -9.45 1.31 5.29
N ILE A 242 -8.90 0.61 4.31
CA ILE A 242 -9.70 -0.14 3.32
C ILE A 242 -10.48 -1.27 4.00
N LYS A 243 -9.86 -2.04 4.89
CA LYS A 243 -10.58 -3.11 5.59
C LYS A 243 -11.66 -2.57 6.53
N SER A 244 -11.42 -1.41 7.16
CA SER A 244 -12.43 -0.73 7.95
C SER A 244 -13.56 -0.20 7.07
N ARG A 245 -13.25 0.41 5.93
CA ARG A 245 -14.24 0.80 4.92
C ARG A 245 -15.11 -0.39 4.55
N ASP A 246 -14.53 -1.52 4.15
CA ASP A 246 -15.31 -2.67 3.68
C ASP A 246 -16.19 -3.26 4.78
N TYR A 247 -15.86 -3.01 6.05
CA TYR A 247 -16.68 -3.38 7.20
C TYR A 247 -17.82 -2.40 7.47
N PHE A 248 -17.60 -1.09 7.32
CA PHE A 248 -18.60 -0.06 7.67
C PHE A 248 -19.40 0.47 6.48
N ILE A 249 -18.82 0.50 5.29
CA ILE A 249 -19.47 0.94 4.06
C ILE A 249 -20.14 -0.24 3.38
N LEU A 250 -21.45 -0.23 3.44
CA LEU A 250 -22.29 -1.22 2.80
C LEU A 250 -22.57 -0.80 1.37
N ARG A 251 -22.35 -1.74 0.46
CA ARG A 251 -22.75 -1.62 -0.92
C ARG A 251 -24.22 -2.03 -1.03
N CYS A 252 -25.01 -1.29 -1.80
CA CYS A 252 -26.32 -1.78 -2.19
C CYS A 252 -26.17 -3.12 -2.93
N PRO A 253 -26.91 -4.18 -2.55
CA PRO A 253 -26.84 -5.48 -3.20
C PRO A 253 -27.46 -5.48 -4.60
N ASN A 254 -28.29 -4.48 -4.93
CA ASN A 254 -28.81 -4.33 -6.28
C ASN A 254 -27.66 -3.89 -7.21
N GLU A 255 -27.31 -4.72 -8.19
CA GLU A 255 -26.20 -4.49 -9.12
C GLU A 255 -26.37 -3.23 -9.98
N ASN A 256 -27.62 -2.79 -10.18
CA ASN A 256 -27.95 -1.55 -10.87
C ASN A 256 -27.83 -0.32 -9.96
N CYS A 257 -27.72 -0.53 -8.64
CA CYS A 257 -27.55 0.52 -7.65
C CYS A 257 -26.08 0.60 -7.22
N ASN A 258 -25.38 1.63 -7.68
CA ASN A 258 -23.97 1.87 -7.35
C ASN A 258 -23.77 2.66 -6.05
N GLN A 259 -24.72 2.58 -5.12
CA GLN A 259 -24.65 3.34 -3.87
C GLN A 259 -23.78 2.61 -2.83
N PHE A 260 -22.90 3.40 -2.20
CA PHE A 260 -21.99 2.99 -1.13
C PHE A 260 -22.24 3.88 0.07
N VAL A 261 -22.66 3.29 1.20
CA VAL A 261 -23.15 4.06 2.34
C VAL A 261 -22.60 3.49 3.64
N GLU A 262 -22.12 4.38 4.50
CA GLU A 262 -21.49 4.00 5.77
C GLU A 262 -22.50 3.73 6.89
N ASN A 263 -23.70 4.31 6.81
CA ASN A 263 -24.71 4.19 7.85
C ASN A 263 -25.99 3.57 7.30
N LEU A 264 -26.34 2.39 7.83
CA LEU A 264 -27.60 1.70 7.56
C LEU A 264 -28.81 2.63 7.77
N ALA A 265 -28.84 3.37 8.88
CA ALA A 265 -30.01 4.17 9.26
C ALA A 265 -30.26 5.40 8.36
N GLN A 266 -29.24 5.90 7.67
CA GLN A 266 -29.37 7.11 6.84
C GLN A 266 -29.79 6.81 5.41
N ASN A 267 -29.51 5.60 4.92
CA ASN A 267 -29.69 5.26 3.51
C ASN A 267 -30.34 3.91 3.28
N TRP A 268 -30.90 3.29 4.32
CA TRP A 268 -31.69 2.09 4.18
C TRP A 268 -33.05 2.27 4.83
N VAL A 269 -34.08 1.87 4.09
CA VAL A 269 -35.47 1.92 4.49
C VAL A 269 -35.99 0.50 4.66
N LEU A 270 -36.68 0.26 5.77
CA LEU A 270 -37.45 -0.96 5.96
C LEU A 270 -38.75 -0.83 5.16
N VAL A 271 -38.93 -1.70 4.17
CA VAL A 271 -40.15 -1.76 3.36
C VAL A 271 -40.84 -3.08 3.66
N ARG A 272 -42.17 -3.02 3.80
CA ARG A 272 -43.04 -4.19 3.80
C ARG A 272 -43.86 -4.15 2.51
N THR A 273 -43.81 -5.22 1.72
CA THR A 273 -44.65 -5.35 0.50
C THR A 273 -46.01 -5.94 0.87
N ASP A 274 -47.00 -5.78 0.00
CA ASP A 274 -48.38 -6.23 0.25
C ASP A 274 -48.51 -7.77 0.34
N PHE A 275 -47.50 -8.50 -0.12
CA PHE A 275 -47.48 -9.96 -0.22
C PHE A 275 -46.64 -10.66 0.86
N GLU A 276 -45.90 -9.90 1.68
CA GLU A 276 -45.03 -10.46 2.71
C GLU A 276 -45.30 -9.86 4.08
N THR A 277 -45.26 -10.70 5.12
CA THR A 277 -45.42 -10.28 6.51
C THR A 277 -44.15 -9.62 7.07
N ASP A 278 -42.99 -9.91 6.49
CA ASP A 278 -41.69 -9.49 7.00
C ASP A 278 -41.20 -8.20 6.34
N TYR A 279 -40.52 -7.36 7.14
CA TYR A 279 -39.86 -6.15 6.63
C TYR A 279 -38.54 -6.51 5.97
N ARG A 280 -38.31 -5.98 4.77
CA ARG A 280 -37.02 -6.08 4.06
C ARG A 280 -36.29 -4.75 4.07
N LEU A 281 -34.97 -4.83 4.16
CA LEU A 281 -34.10 -3.67 4.14
C LEU A 281 -33.74 -3.32 2.69
N PHE A 282 -34.04 -2.09 2.25
CA PHE A 282 -33.74 -1.62 0.90
C PHE A 282 -32.91 -0.34 0.94
N CYS A 283 -32.02 -0.15 -0.03
CA CYS A 283 -31.30 1.10 -0.18
C CYS A 283 -32.28 2.22 -0.53
N ASN A 284 -32.24 3.35 0.16
CA ASN A 284 -33.15 4.49 0.02
C ASN A 284 -33.13 5.13 -1.39
N GLU A 285 -31.99 5.03 -2.07
CA GLU A 285 -31.78 5.61 -3.39
C GLU A 285 -32.45 4.77 -4.49
N CYS A 286 -32.16 3.47 -4.59
CA CYS A 286 -32.88 2.62 -5.53
C CYS A 286 -34.25 2.17 -5.00
N LYS A 287 -34.48 2.29 -3.69
CA LYS A 287 -35.60 1.69 -2.94
C LYS A 287 -35.69 0.18 -3.14
N GLY A 288 -34.56 -0.46 -3.40
CA GLY A 288 -34.50 -1.86 -3.84
C GLY A 288 -34.70 -2.08 -5.33
N ASN A 289 -35.06 -1.03 -6.07
CA ASN A 289 -36.09 -1.06 -7.09
C ASN A 289 -37.32 -1.74 -6.50
N LEU A 290 -38.27 -0.98 -5.95
CA LEU A 290 -39.54 -1.52 -5.44
C LEU A 290 -40.22 -2.34 -6.55
N LEU A 291 -39.97 -3.66 -6.53
CA LEU A 291 -40.49 -4.75 -7.36
C LEU A 291 -39.91 -4.88 -8.79
#